data_AF-A0A424QTA6-F1
#
_entry.id   AF-A0A424QTA6-F1
#
_cell.length_a   1.000
_cell.length_b   1.000
_cell.length_c   1.000
_cell.angle_alpha   90.00
_cell.angle_beta   90.00
_cell.angle_gamma   90.00
#
_symmetry.space_group_name_H-M   'P 1'
#
loop_
_entity.id
_entity.type
_entity.pdbx_description
1 polymer ?
#
loop_
_entity_poly.entity_id
_entity_poly.type
_entity_poly.pdbx_seq_one_letter_code
_entity_poly.pdbx_strand_id
1 'polypeptide(L)'
;MRIIFILILIFLPNAGWSFIDYKYLICEIDNPKDENLSIDKRFLFFTINKGEYMEEIIKIDRSKEKIDISKERYKNGFYTFDDNSIYFKERLFFRKIKLNRKLDRKSLKLTTHNNDRFETNHNCSITNMADYEKKIFDNITKLKEMWKINYKDNKM
;
A
#
# COMPACT_ATOMS: atom_id res chain seq x y z
N MET A 1 -44.89 -10.59 -30.01
CA MET A 1 -44.09 -9.78 -29.07
C MET A 1 -42.91 -10.58 -28.51
N ARG A 2 -41.89 -10.90 -29.33
CA ARG A 2 -40.61 -11.51 -28.87
C ARG A 2 -39.37 -10.90 -29.53
N ILE A 3 -39.55 -10.04 -30.53
CA ILE A 3 -38.45 -9.48 -31.35
C ILE A 3 -37.97 -8.12 -30.79
N ILE A 4 -38.79 -7.42 -30.01
CA ILE A 4 -38.44 -6.08 -29.48
C ILE A 4 -37.39 -6.17 -28.34
N PHE A 5 -37.32 -7.29 -27.63
CA PHE A 5 -36.35 -7.46 -26.54
C PHE A 5 -34.90 -7.66 -27.00
N ILE A 6 -34.68 -8.11 -28.25
CA ILE A 6 -33.32 -8.33 -28.79
C ILE A 6 -32.67 -7.00 -29.19
N LEU A 7 -33.47 -5.97 -29.54
CA LEU A 7 -32.97 -4.66 -29.94
C LEU A 7 -32.53 -3.77 -28.76
N ILE A 8 -32.96 -4.07 -27.52
CA ILE A 8 -32.56 -3.30 -26.33
C ILE A 8 -31.14 -3.67 -25.88
N LEU A 9 -30.64 -4.86 -26.24
CA LEU A 9 -29.27 -5.29 -25.91
C LEU A 9 -28.18 -4.66 -26.79
N ILE A 10 -28.55 -4.00 -27.90
CA ILE A 10 -27.61 -3.32 -28.81
C ILE A 10 -27.32 -1.87 -28.34
N PHE A 11 -28.13 -1.35 -27.40
CA PHE A 11 -28.00 0.01 -26.86
C PHE A 11 -27.44 0.06 -25.44
N LEU A 12 -26.95 -1.05 -24.88
CA LEU A 12 -25.93 -0.90 -23.85
C LEU A 12 -24.73 -0.29 -24.58
N PRO A 13 -24.38 0.99 -24.35
CA PRO A 13 -23.12 1.46 -24.84
C PRO A 13 -22.10 0.47 -24.29
N ASN A 14 -21.10 0.15 -25.11
CA ASN A 14 -19.81 -0.22 -24.59
C ASN A 14 -19.40 0.92 -23.63
N ALA A 15 -19.93 0.92 -22.40
CA ALA A 15 -19.16 1.25 -21.24
C ALA A 15 -18.04 0.24 -21.33
N GLY A 16 -17.03 0.59 -22.12
CA GLY A 16 -15.76 -0.08 -22.11
C GLY A 16 -15.43 -0.03 -20.64
N TRP A 17 -15.53 -1.19 -20.00
CA TRP A 17 -14.79 -1.45 -18.80
C TRP A 17 -13.35 -1.29 -19.28
N SER A 18 -12.86 -0.06 -19.28
CA SER A 18 -11.46 0.22 -19.05
C SER A 18 -11.26 -0.40 -17.67
N PHE A 19 -10.97 -1.70 -17.67
CA PHE A 19 -10.23 -2.32 -16.59
C PHE A 19 -8.97 -1.47 -16.51
N ILE A 20 -9.03 -0.46 -15.65
CA ILE A 20 -7.83 0.24 -15.26
C ILE A 20 -7.07 -0.87 -14.53
N ASP A 21 -6.02 -1.38 -15.16
CA ASP A 21 -5.19 -2.48 -14.64
C ASP A 21 -4.44 -2.00 -13.39
N TYR A 22 -5.19 -1.77 -12.32
CA TYR A 22 -4.65 -1.49 -11.00
C TYR A 22 -3.97 -2.76 -10.51
N LYS A 23 -2.68 -2.64 -10.19
CA LYS A 23 -1.96 -3.66 -9.42
C LYS A 23 -1.82 -3.18 -8.00
N TYR A 24 -2.21 -4.02 -7.05
CA TYR A 24 -2.14 -3.73 -5.63
C TYR A 24 -1.01 -4.53 -5.02
N LEU A 25 -0.09 -3.85 -4.33
CA LEU A 25 0.98 -4.50 -3.56
C LEU A 25 0.76 -4.27 -2.07
N ILE A 26 0.95 -5.33 -1.30
CA ILE A 26 1.02 -5.27 0.16
C ILE A 26 2.42 -5.70 0.55
N CYS A 27 3.14 -4.82 1.23
CA CYS A 27 4.52 -5.01 1.62
C CYS A 27 4.64 -4.99 3.15
N GLU A 28 5.17 -6.07 3.72
CA GLU A 28 5.40 -6.26 5.15
C GLU A 28 6.90 -6.40 5.43
N ILE A 29 7.40 -5.81 6.51
CA ILE A 29 8.83 -5.80 6.82
C ILE A 29 9.40 -7.23 6.99
N ASP A 30 10.53 -7.53 6.33
CA ASP A 30 11.11 -8.89 6.21
C ASP A 30 11.72 -9.42 7.54
N ASN A 31 11.99 -8.55 8.51
CA ASN A 31 12.45 -8.94 9.86
C ASN A 31 12.16 -7.81 10.87
N PRO A 32 11.09 -7.90 11.68
CA PRO A 32 10.69 -6.82 12.61
C PRO A 32 11.53 -6.76 13.90
N LYS A 33 12.77 -7.30 13.91
CA LYS A 33 13.58 -7.50 15.13
C LYS A 33 13.94 -6.23 15.90
N ASP A 34 13.71 -5.05 15.32
CA ASP A 34 13.74 -3.80 16.08
C ASP A 34 12.42 -3.61 16.83
N GLU A 35 12.43 -3.94 18.13
CA GLU A 35 11.31 -3.67 19.06
C GLU A 35 10.91 -2.18 19.12
N ASN A 36 11.80 -1.28 18.64
CA ASN A 36 11.56 0.16 18.53
C ASN A 36 10.96 0.61 17.18
N LEU A 37 10.70 -0.29 16.23
CA LEU A 37 10.14 0.13 14.95
C LEU A 37 8.68 0.56 15.12
N SER A 38 8.43 1.83 14.80
CA SER A 38 7.12 2.43 14.97
C SER A 38 6.09 1.65 14.13
N ILE A 39 4.99 1.28 14.77
CA ILE A 39 3.98 0.35 14.24
C ILE A 39 3.44 0.80 12.86
N ASP A 40 3.41 2.11 12.61
CA ASP A 40 3.04 2.78 11.37
C ASP A 40 3.96 2.48 10.16
N LYS A 41 5.17 1.94 10.40
CA LYS A 41 6.15 1.61 9.36
C LYS A 41 6.21 0.12 9.01
N ARG A 42 5.39 -0.73 9.65
CA ARG A 42 5.40 -2.18 9.41
C ARG A 42 4.83 -2.58 8.05
N PHE A 43 3.86 -1.82 7.57
CA PHE A 43 3.12 -2.10 6.35
C PHE A 43 3.18 -0.93 5.39
N LEU A 44 3.53 -1.22 4.14
CA LEU A 44 3.40 -0.30 3.02
C LEU A 44 2.41 -0.88 2.03
N PHE A 45 1.51 -0.03 1.55
CA PHE A 45 0.49 -0.42 0.59
C PHE A 45 0.67 0.40 -0.68
N PHE A 46 0.77 -0.27 -1.84
CA PHE A 46 0.91 0.41 -3.11
C PHE A 46 -0.26 0.10 -4.03
N THR A 47 -0.80 1.16 -4.63
CA THR A 47 -1.67 1.07 -5.80
C THR A 47 -0.88 1.55 -7.01
N ILE A 48 -0.74 0.68 -8.02
CA ILE A 48 0.04 0.94 -9.22
C ILE A 48 -0.90 0.99 -10.42
N ASN A 49 -0.78 2.03 -11.24
CA ASN A 49 -1.63 2.23 -12.41
C ASN A 49 -0.90 3.07 -13.48
N LYS A 50 -0.88 2.60 -14.73
CA LYS A 50 -0.47 3.38 -15.93
C LYS A 50 0.81 4.22 -15.72
N GLY A 51 1.88 3.61 -15.20
CA GLY A 51 3.17 4.29 -14.99
C GLY A 51 3.27 5.13 -13.70
N GLU A 52 2.18 5.24 -12.95
CA GLU A 52 2.09 5.93 -11.68
C GLU A 52 1.89 4.95 -10.52
N TYR A 53 2.32 5.37 -9.33
CA TYR A 53 2.00 4.67 -8.09
C TYR A 53 1.53 5.64 -7.03
N MET A 54 0.68 5.14 -6.15
CA MET A 54 0.30 5.75 -4.89
C MET A 54 0.70 4.82 -3.76
N GLU A 55 1.39 5.38 -2.77
CA GLU A 55 1.78 4.69 -1.54
C GLU A 55 0.90 5.17 -0.39
N GLU A 56 0.39 4.22 0.36
CA GLU A 56 -0.39 4.45 1.56
C GLU A 56 0.29 3.77 2.75
N ILE A 57 0.29 4.46 3.89
CA ILE A 57 0.80 3.93 5.16
C ILE A 57 -0.32 3.88 6.19
N ILE A 58 -0.14 3.06 7.21
CA ILE A 58 -1.03 3.09 8.37
C ILE A 58 -0.50 4.11 9.34
N LYS A 59 -1.29 5.14 9.66
CA LYS A 59 -0.93 6.13 10.67
C LYS A 59 -1.65 5.82 11.97
N ILE A 60 -0.94 6.04 13.08
CA ILE A 60 -1.47 5.96 14.43
C ILE A 60 -1.41 7.35 15.04
N ASP A 61 -2.56 7.98 15.21
CA ASP A 61 -2.70 9.22 15.94
C ASP A 61 -2.93 8.92 17.43
N ARG A 62 -1.96 9.33 18.25
CA ARG A 62 -1.95 9.17 19.71
C ARG A 62 -2.36 10.44 20.46
N SER A 63 -2.63 11.54 19.74
CA SER A 63 -2.90 12.84 20.34
C SER A 63 -4.34 12.99 20.86
N LYS A 64 -5.24 12.11 20.42
CA LYS A 64 -6.66 12.09 20.81
C LYS A 64 -6.88 11.22 22.05
N GLU A 65 -7.97 11.49 22.78
CA GLU A 65 -8.41 10.67 23.92
C GLU A 65 -8.58 9.17 23.57
N LYS A 66 -8.86 8.87 22.30
CA LYS A 66 -8.89 7.52 21.74
C LYS A 66 -7.86 7.44 20.61
N ILE A 67 -7.04 6.39 20.60
CA ILE A 67 -6.18 6.12 19.47
C ILE A 67 -6.98 5.97 18.19
N ASP A 68 -6.58 6.73 17.19
CA ASP A 68 -7.10 6.67 15.85
C ASP A 68 -6.04 6.01 14.97
N ILE A 69 -6.42 4.91 14.32
CA ILE A 69 -5.56 4.20 13.37
C ILE A 69 -6.27 4.22 12.03
N SER A 70 -5.66 4.86 11.05
CA SER A 70 -6.22 5.09 9.73
C SER A 70 -5.18 4.85 8.64
N LYS A 71 -5.66 4.66 7.42
CA LYS A 71 -4.80 4.64 6.24
C LYS A 71 -4.67 6.06 5.71
N GLU A 72 -3.45 6.55 5.55
CA GLU A 72 -3.20 7.85 4.93
C GLU A 72 -2.40 7.69 3.64
N ARG A 73 -2.77 8.48 2.62
CA ARG A 73 -1.95 8.64 1.42
C ARG A 73 -0.63 9.28 1.84
N TYR A 74 0.45 8.55 1.62
CA TYR A 74 1.77 8.97 2.05
C TYR A 74 2.48 9.71 0.93
N LYS A 75 2.62 9.05 -0.23
CA LYS A 75 3.39 9.55 -1.37
C LYS A 75 2.79 9.07 -2.69
N ASN A 76 3.15 9.75 -3.76
CA ASN A 76 2.89 9.30 -5.12
C ASN A 76 4.10 9.58 -6.00
N GLY A 77 4.13 8.91 -7.14
CA GLY A 77 5.29 8.92 -8.01
C GLY A 77 5.06 8.17 -9.30
N PHE A 78 6.14 8.00 -10.03
CA PHE A 78 6.21 7.19 -11.23
C PHE A 78 7.00 5.93 -10.94
N TYR A 79 6.70 4.85 -11.66
CA TYR A 79 7.54 3.66 -11.61
C TYR A 79 8.12 3.34 -12.97
N THR A 80 9.34 2.79 -12.98
CA THR A 80 10.01 2.34 -14.20
C THR A 80 10.42 0.87 -14.06
N PHE A 81 10.30 0.12 -15.15
CA PHE A 81 10.79 -1.25 -15.23
C PHE A 81 12.23 -1.29 -15.72
N ASP A 82 12.98 -2.26 -15.22
CA ASP A 82 14.34 -2.58 -15.63
C ASP A 82 14.56 -4.07 -15.37
N ASP A 83 14.72 -4.86 -16.42
CA ASP A 83 14.83 -6.33 -16.38
C ASP A 83 13.93 -7.01 -15.33
N ASN A 84 14.49 -7.29 -14.15
CA ASN A 84 13.86 -7.98 -13.03
C ASN A 84 13.41 -7.06 -11.90
N SER A 85 13.33 -5.75 -12.13
CA SER A 85 13.12 -4.74 -11.08
C SER A 85 12.07 -3.70 -11.47
N ILE A 86 11.35 -3.21 -10.46
CA ILE A 86 10.49 -2.03 -10.53
C ILE A 86 11.09 -0.97 -9.61
N TYR A 87 11.43 0.19 -10.17
CA TYR A 87 11.94 1.32 -9.41
C TYR A 87 10.84 2.34 -9.19
N PHE A 88 10.58 2.69 -7.93
CA PHE A 88 9.61 3.73 -7.56
C PHE A 88 10.33 5.06 -7.39
N LYS A 89 9.95 6.04 -8.21
CA LYS A 89 10.49 7.41 -8.21
C LYS A 89 9.42 8.37 -7.73
N GLU A 90 9.63 8.94 -6.55
CA GLU A 90 8.72 9.92 -5.96
C GLU A 90 8.61 11.18 -6.84
N ARG A 91 7.43 11.80 -6.90
CA ARG A 91 7.31 13.16 -7.46
C ARG A 91 8.15 14.12 -6.63
N LEU A 92 8.70 15.17 -7.26
CA LEU A 92 9.49 16.18 -6.55
C LEU A 92 8.62 16.89 -5.50
N PHE A 93 8.95 16.68 -4.22
CA PHE A 93 8.40 17.45 -3.11
C PHE A 93 9.53 18.30 -2.53
N PHE A 94 9.39 19.63 -2.61
CA PHE A 94 10.35 20.56 -2.01
C PHE A 94 10.56 20.20 -0.52
N ARG A 95 11.82 20.02 -0.11
CA ARG A 95 12.27 19.76 1.28
C ARG A 95 11.95 18.38 1.89
N LYS A 96 11.36 17.41 1.17
CA LYS A 96 11.14 16.05 1.70
C LYS A 96 12.32 15.11 1.44
N ILE A 97 12.56 14.17 2.35
CA ILE A 97 13.55 13.10 2.22
C ILE A 97 13.23 12.24 0.99
N LYS A 98 14.22 12.08 0.10
CA LYS A 98 14.11 11.25 -1.10
C LYS A 98 14.35 9.79 -0.74
N LEU A 99 13.30 8.97 -0.80
CA LEU A 99 13.42 7.52 -0.67
C LEU A 99 13.46 6.89 -2.07
N ASN A 100 14.49 6.11 -2.32
CA ASN A 100 14.60 5.31 -3.53
C ASN A 100 14.16 3.89 -3.18
N ARG A 101 13.13 3.38 -3.86
CA ARG A 101 12.66 2.01 -3.65
C ARG A 101 12.76 1.16 -4.90
N LYS A 102 13.18 -0.09 -4.69
CA LYS A 102 13.35 -1.10 -5.75
C LYS A 102 12.62 -2.37 -5.34
N LEU A 103 11.65 -2.81 -6.14
CA LEU A 103 10.98 -4.10 -6.01
C LEU A 103 11.60 -5.08 -6.99
N ASP A 104 12.17 -6.16 -6.48
CA ASP A 104 12.57 -7.29 -7.29
C ASP A 104 11.32 -8.07 -7.73
N ARG A 105 11.15 -8.27 -9.04
CA ARG A 105 9.96 -8.87 -9.64
C ARG A 105 9.82 -10.36 -9.38
N LYS A 106 10.92 -11.07 -9.12
CA LYS A 106 10.93 -12.53 -8.92
C LYS A 106 10.68 -12.88 -7.46
N SER A 107 11.41 -12.22 -6.57
CA SER A 107 11.33 -12.42 -5.13
C SER A 107 10.24 -11.58 -4.46
N LEU A 108 9.70 -10.57 -5.14
CA LEU A 108 8.79 -9.56 -4.59
C LEU A 108 9.36 -8.85 -3.36
N LYS A 109 10.69 -8.72 -3.30
CA LYS A 109 11.37 -8.01 -2.22
C LYS A 109 11.50 -6.53 -2.55
N LEU A 110 10.95 -5.66 -1.70
CA LEU A 110 11.03 -4.22 -1.81
C LEU A 110 12.12 -3.67 -0.88
N THR A 111 13.21 -3.22 -1.47
CA THR A 111 14.32 -2.58 -0.77
C THR A 111 14.13 -1.07 -0.80
N THR A 112 14.21 -0.43 0.38
CA THR A 112 14.15 1.03 0.53
C THR A 112 15.54 1.57 0.88
N HIS A 113 15.95 2.61 0.17
CA HIS A 113 17.14 3.39 0.45
C HIS A 113 16.78 4.85 0.72
N ASN A 114 17.55 5.49 1.60
CA ASN A 114 17.48 6.91 1.90
C ASN A 114 18.85 7.53 1.58
N ASN A 115 18.90 8.40 0.57
CA ASN A 115 20.16 8.95 0.05
C ASN A 115 21.24 7.85 -0.15
N ASP A 116 20.85 6.79 -0.83
CA ASP A 116 21.65 5.58 -1.14
C ASP A 116 22.10 4.73 0.05
N ARG A 117 21.70 5.08 1.28
CA ARG A 117 21.86 4.23 2.45
C ARG A 117 20.69 3.27 2.56
N PHE A 118 20.97 2.00 2.81
CA PHE A 118 19.95 1.00 3.09
C PHE A 118 19.13 1.39 4.33
N GLU A 119 17.80 1.34 4.23
CA GLU A 119 16.89 1.58 5.35
C GLU A 119 16.21 0.28 5.77
N THR A 120 15.57 -0.41 4.83
CA THR A 120 14.71 -1.56 5.17
C THR A 120 14.37 -2.42 3.95
N ASN A 121 13.99 -3.67 4.23
CA ASN A 121 13.43 -4.61 3.27
C ASN A 121 12.01 -5.00 3.68
N HIS A 122 11.13 -5.07 2.68
CA HIS A 122 9.80 -5.63 2.82
C HIS A 122 9.61 -6.80 1.87
N ASN A 123 8.86 -7.80 2.32
CA ASN A 123 8.30 -8.84 1.48
C ASN A 123 6.94 -8.37 0.97
N CYS A 124 6.80 -8.32 -0.35
CA CYS A 124 5.58 -7.87 -0.99
C CYS A 124 4.78 -9.03 -1.57
N SER A 125 3.47 -8.82 -1.68
CA SER A 125 2.54 -9.70 -2.38
C SER A 125 1.68 -8.88 -3.32
N ILE A 126 1.42 -9.42 -4.51
CA ILE A 126 0.48 -8.83 -5.48
C ILE A 126 -0.92 -9.37 -5.16
N THR A 127 -1.91 -8.50 -5.15
CA THR A 127 -3.29 -8.89 -4.82
C THR A 127 -4.33 -8.12 -5.63
N ASN A 128 -5.60 -8.47 -5.46
CA ASN A 128 -6.76 -7.74 -5.99
C ASN A 128 -7.25 -6.68 -4.98
N MET A 129 -8.17 -5.80 -5.41
CA MET A 129 -8.67 -4.70 -4.59
C MET A 129 -9.38 -5.16 -3.31
N ALA A 130 -10.21 -6.21 -3.39
CA ALA A 130 -10.98 -6.68 -2.24
C ALA A 130 -10.07 -7.25 -1.14
N ASP A 131 -9.10 -8.07 -1.52
CA ASP A 131 -8.11 -8.63 -0.58
C ASP A 131 -7.13 -7.56 -0.07
N TYR A 132 -6.81 -6.56 -0.89
CA TYR A 132 -6.04 -5.39 -0.49
C TYR A 132 -6.73 -4.62 0.64
N GLU A 133 -8.00 -4.26 0.45
CA GLU A 133 -8.79 -3.54 1.47
C GLU A 133 -8.99 -4.37 2.73
N LYS A 134 -9.30 -5.67 2.57
CA LYS A 134 -9.44 -6.59 3.70
C LYS A 134 -8.16 -6.65 4.54
N LYS A 135 -6.99 -6.80 3.90
CA LYS A 135 -5.72 -6.87 4.62
C LYS A 135 -5.35 -5.56 5.31
N ILE A 136 -5.67 -4.41 4.70
CA ILE A 136 -5.55 -3.10 5.37
C ILE A 136 -6.38 -3.09 6.65
N PHE A 137 -7.65 -3.51 6.56
CA PHE A 137 -8.56 -3.52 7.71
C PHE A 137 -8.09 -4.49 8.81
N ASP A 138 -7.69 -5.71 8.44
CA ASP A 138 -7.15 -6.71 9.36
C ASP A 138 -5.90 -6.17 10.08
N ASN A 139 -5.00 -5.52 9.34
CA ASN A 139 -3.80 -4.92 9.91
C ASN A 139 -4.18 -3.80 10.88
N ILE A 140 -5.03 -2.84 10.49
CA ILE A 140 -5.52 -1.78 11.39
C ILE A 140 -6.13 -2.37 12.67
N THR A 141 -6.92 -3.43 12.55
CA THR A 141 -7.56 -4.10 13.68
C THR A 141 -6.54 -4.71 14.63
N LYS A 142 -5.57 -5.48 14.10
CA LYS A 142 -4.46 -6.04 14.90
C LYS A 142 -3.66 -4.95 15.61
N LEU A 143 -3.38 -3.83 14.94
CA LEU A 143 -2.66 -2.72 15.56
C LEU A 143 -3.47 -2.08 16.71
N LYS A 144 -4.79 -1.95 16.55
CA LYS A 144 -5.68 -1.48 17.63
C LYS A 144 -5.67 -2.45 18.82
N GLU A 145 -5.66 -3.75 18.57
CA GLU A 145 -5.61 -4.78 19.62
C GLU A 145 -4.28 -4.76 20.38
N MET A 146 -3.14 -4.80 19.67
CA MET A 146 -1.81 -4.71 20.28
C MET A 146 -1.67 -3.46 21.14
N TRP A 147 -2.18 -2.32 20.66
CA TRP A 147 -2.13 -1.09 21.44
C TRP A 147 -3.00 -1.16 22.71
N LYS A 148 -4.22 -1.71 22.63
CA LYS A 148 -5.09 -1.90 23.80
C LYS A 148 -4.45 -2.78 24.87
N ILE A 149 -3.76 -3.85 24.46
CA ILE A 149 -3.03 -4.75 25.36
C ILE A 149 -1.90 -3.99 26.04
N ASN A 150 -0.99 -3.39 25.26
CA ASN A 150 0.14 -2.64 25.81
C ASN A 150 -0.29 -1.47 26.71
N TYR A 151 -1.41 -0.80 26.43
CA TYR A 151 -1.92 0.27 27.30
C TYR A 151 -2.52 -0.26 28.61
N LYS A 152 -3.20 -1.41 28.58
CA LYS A 152 -3.68 -2.06 29.81
C LYS A 152 -2.51 -2.55 30.67
N ASP A 153 -1.48 -3.10 30.04
CA ASP A 153 -0.31 -3.65 30.73
C ASP A 153 0.59 -2.55 31.33
N ASN A 154 0.65 -1.36 30.71
CA ASN A 154 1.35 -0.18 31.25
C ASN A 154 0.56 0.60 32.32
N LYS A 155 -0.65 0.16 32.67
CA LYS A 155 -1.49 0.75 33.73
C LYS A 155 -1.50 -0.07 35.03
N MET A 156 -0.69 -1.13 35.11
CA MET A 156 -0.33 -1.84 36.36
C MET A 156 0.95 -1.26 36.94
#